data_AF-A0A5P3MV10-F1
#
_entry.id   AF-A0A5P3MV10-F1
#
_cell.length_a   1.000
_cell.length_b   1.000
_cell.length_c   1.000
_cell.angle_alpha   90.00
_cell.angle_beta   90.00
_cell.angle_gamma   90.00
#
_symmetry.space_group_name_H-M   'P 1'
#
loop_
_entity.id
_entity.type
_entity.pdbx_description
1 polymer ?
#
loop_
_entity_poly.entity_id
_entity_poly.type
_entity_poly.pdbx_seq_one_letter_code
_entity_poly.pdbx_strand_id
1 'polypeptide(L)'
;MMKLVGEGFDILKITPDVIRYMMVSLPTISEGILLKTAEDVISYKGKEADDLTERDKKIIVFELIGAGFSSGAFEDSERKLLEHICQLLKVDSEYIEEFTEVMGRLAAVNKEVADLINE
;
A
#
# COMPACT_ATOMS: atom_id res chain seq x y z
N MET A 1 -27.60 -4.01 -0.91
CA MET A 1 -28.72 -3.26 -0.31
C MET A 1 -28.75 -3.31 1.21
N MET A 2 -28.61 -4.47 1.88
CA MET A 2 -28.68 -4.52 3.36
C MET A 2 -27.58 -3.70 4.08
N LYS A 3 -26.35 -3.60 3.55
CA LYS A 3 -25.30 -2.73 4.12
C LYS A 3 -25.66 -1.24 4.09
N LEU A 4 -26.37 -0.77 3.06
CA LEU A 4 -26.73 0.64 2.87
C LEU A 4 -27.73 1.13 3.92
N VAL A 5 -28.75 0.32 4.20
CA VAL A 5 -29.77 0.64 5.21
C VAL A 5 -29.17 0.55 6.62
N GLY A 6 -28.22 -0.38 6.84
CA GLY A 6 -27.55 -0.56 8.12
C GLY A 6 -26.64 0.60 8.55
N GLU A 7 -26.07 1.35 7.60
CA GLU A 7 -25.22 2.53 7.86
C GLU A 7 -25.99 3.87 7.81
N GLY A 8 -27.32 3.83 7.68
CA GLY A 8 -28.17 5.04 7.70
C GLY A 8 -28.21 5.82 6.38
N PHE A 9 -27.72 5.25 5.28
CA PHE A 9 -27.81 5.89 3.96
C PHE A 9 -29.23 5.84 3.41
N ASP A 10 -29.80 7.02 3.12
CA ASP A 10 -31.07 7.15 2.41
C ASP A 10 -30.88 6.71 0.95
N ILE A 11 -31.43 5.54 0.62
CA ILE A 11 -31.36 4.92 -0.71
C ILE A 11 -31.96 5.84 -1.80
N LEU A 12 -32.82 6.79 -1.44
CA LEU A 12 -33.41 7.74 -2.37
C LEU A 12 -32.54 9.00 -2.59
N LYS A 13 -31.43 9.14 -1.86
CA LYS A 13 -30.45 10.24 -1.98
C LYS A 13 -29.07 9.77 -2.44
N ILE A 14 -29.02 8.73 -3.27
CA ILE A 14 -27.77 8.27 -3.87
C ILE A 14 -27.26 9.35 -4.83
N THR A 15 -26.11 9.94 -4.50
CA THR A 15 -25.38 10.87 -5.35
C THR A 15 -24.12 10.19 -5.92
N PRO A 16 -23.50 10.74 -6.97
CA PRO A 16 -22.22 10.23 -7.48
C PRO A 16 -21.13 10.12 -6.40
N ASP A 17 -21.10 11.04 -5.43
CA ASP A 17 -20.15 10.99 -4.31
C ASP A 17 -20.38 9.80 -3.39
N VAL A 18 -21.66 9.52 -3.08
CA VAL A 18 -22.03 8.34 -2.27
C VAL A 18 -21.67 7.05 -3.01
N ILE A 19 -21.94 6.98 -4.33
CA ILE A 19 -21.55 5.82 -5.15
C ILE A 19 -20.03 5.65 -5.14
N ARG A 20 -19.26 6.72 -5.34
CA ARG A 20 -17.78 6.67 -5.32
C ARG A 20 -17.25 6.18 -3.98
N TYR A 21 -17.75 6.75 -2.88
CA TYR A 21 -17.37 6.33 -1.54
C TYR A 21 -17.67 4.84 -1.31
N MET A 22 -18.84 4.38 -1.72
CA MET A 22 -19.21 2.96 -1.64
C MET A 22 -18.37 2.06 -2.53
N MET A 23 -17.99 2.52 -3.72
CA MET A 23 -17.15 1.74 -4.63
C MET A 23 -15.76 1.56 -4.03
N VAL A 24 -15.15 2.61 -3.48
CA VAL A 24 -13.82 2.54 -2.86
C VAL A 24 -13.82 1.70 -1.58
N SER A 25 -14.96 1.57 -0.87
CA SER A 25 -15.05 0.69 0.30
C SER A 25 -15.15 -0.80 -0.05
N LEU A 26 -15.30 -1.16 -1.33
CA LEU A 26 -15.23 -2.55 -1.79
C LEU A 26 -13.76 -2.94 -2.00
N PRO A 27 -13.23 -3.96 -1.29
CA PRO A 27 -11.81 -4.32 -1.35
C PRO A 27 -11.28 -4.60 -2.76
N THR A 28 -12.08 -5.22 -3.62
CA THR A 28 -11.70 -5.54 -4.99
C THR A 28 -11.55 -4.30 -5.88
N ILE A 29 -12.36 -3.27 -5.62
CA ILE A 29 -12.28 -2.00 -6.37
C ILE A 29 -11.10 -1.18 -5.86
N SER A 30 -10.91 -1.08 -4.54
CA SER A 30 -9.75 -0.38 -3.99
C SER A 30 -8.43 -1.01 -4.42
N GLU A 31 -8.32 -2.35 -4.36
CA GLU A 31 -7.17 -3.09 -4.87
C GLU A 31 -6.94 -2.80 -6.36
N GLY A 32 -7.98 -2.87 -7.18
CA GLY A 32 -7.89 -2.56 -8.61
C GLY A 32 -7.43 -1.13 -8.90
N ILE A 33 -7.91 -0.15 -8.13
CA ILE A 33 -7.48 1.25 -8.23
C ILE A 33 -5.98 1.37 -7.88
N LEU A 34 -5.54 0.73 -6.80
CA LEU A 34 -4.14 0.80 -6.35
C LEU A 34 -3.19 0.17 -7.37
N LEU A 35 -3.49 -1.03 -7.84
CA LEU A 35 -2.69 -1.71 -8.87
C LEU A 35 -2.60 -0.85 -10.13
N LYS A 36 -3.74 -0.34 -10.60
CA LYS A 36 -3.76 0.50 -11.80
C LYS A 36 -2.98 1.80 -11.63
N THR A 37 -3.07 2.40 -10.46
CA THR A 37 -2.32 3.62 -10.13
C THR A 37 -0.82 3.37 -10.15
N ALA A 38 -0.35 2.23 -9.61
CA ALA A 38 1.06 1.87 -9.64
C ALA A 38 1.60 1.74 -11.09
N GLU A 39 0.84 1.06 -11.96
CA GLU A 39 1.16 0.97 -13.40
C GLU A 39 1.25 2.35 -14.04
N ASP A 40 0.26 3.21 -13.80
CA ASP A 40 0.15 4.52 -14.43
C ASP A 40 1.27 5.46 -13.96
N VAL A 41 1.63 5.42 -12.67
CA VAL A 41 2.74 6.22 -12.12
C VAL A 41 4.08 5.79 -12.73
N ILE A 42 4.36 4.49 -12.78
CA ILE A 42 5.62 3.97 -13.35
C ILE A 42 5.67 4.27 -14.85
N SER A 43 4.56 4.08 -15.57
CA SER A 43 4.47 4.38 -17.00
C SER A 43 4.61 5.87 -17.31
N TYR A 44 3.99 6.75 -16.51
CA TYR A 44 4.12 8.20 -16.65
C TYR A 44 5.56 8.65 -16.41
N LYS A 45 6.25 8.02 -15.45
CA LYS A 45 7.65 8.28 -15.15
C LYS A 45 8.60 7.74 -16.21
N GLY A 46 8.19 6.71 -16.97
CA GLY A 46 8.81 6.28 -18.23
C GLY A 46 10.34 6.22 -18.18
N LYS A 47 11.00 7.26 -18.74
CA LYS A 47 12.47 7.37 -18.73
C LYS A 47 13.09 7.46 -17.34
N GLU A 48 12.48 8.20 -16.41
CA GLU A 48 12.99 8.33 -15.04
C GLU A 48 12.94 6.99 -14.30
N ALA A 49 11.93 6.17 -14.57
CA ALA A 49 11.81 4.83 -13.99
C ALA A 49 12.82 3.84 -14.59
N ASP A 50 13.08 3.94 -15.90
CA ASP A 50 14.09 3.14 -16.59
C ASP A 50 15.53 3.51 -16.19
N ASP A 51 15.77 4.78 -15.80
CA ASP A 51 17.06 5.28 -15.34
C ASP A 51 17.35 4.97 -13.86
N LEU A 52 16.38 4.40 -13.12
CA LEU A 52 16.58 4.00 -11.73
C LEU A 52 17.62 2.89 -11.65
N THR A 53 18.61 3.09 -10.78
CA THR A 53 19.57 2.03 -10.47
C THR A 53 18.88 0.93 -9.68
N GLU A 54 19.47 -0.28 -9.68
CA GLU A 54 18.99 -1.37 -8.83
C GLU A 54 18.95 -1.00 -7.33
N ARG A 55 19.82 -0.09 -6.90
CA ARG A 55 19.78 0.47 -5.55
C ARG A 55 18.53 1.31 -5.33
N ASP A 56 18.20 2.20 -6.26
CA ASP A 56 17.05 3.10 -6.12
C ASP A 56 15.73 2.33 -6.08
N LYS A 57 15.60 1.32 -6.94
CA LYS A 57 14.42 0.44 -6.96
C LYS A 57 14.23 -0.30 -5.63
N LYS A 58 15.33 -0.81 -5.06
CA LYS A 58 15.30 -1.47 -3.74
C LYS A 58 14.92 -0.50 -2.63
N ILE A 59 15.40 0.75 -2.67
CA ILE A 59 15.01 1.79 -1.73
C ILE A 59 13.50 2.04 -1.80
N ILE A 60 12.94 2.17 -3.01
CA ILE A 60 11.49 2.37 -3.19
C ILE A 60 10.70 1.22 -2.53
N VAL A 61 11.07 -0.03 -2.81
CA VAL A 61 10.40 -1.21 -2.22
C VAL A 61 10.50 -1.18 -0.70
N PHE A 62 11.68 -0.88 -0.16
CA PHE A 62 11.92 -0.80 1.27
C PHE A 62 11.09 0.29 1.96
N GLU A 63 11.01 1.49 1.37
CA GLU A 63 10.19 2.59 1.89
C GLU A 63 8.70 2.25 1.87
N LEU A 64 8.21 1.58 0.82
CA LEU A 64 6.82 1.12 0.74
C LEU A 64 6.49 0.07 1.80
N ILE A 65 7.41 -0.85 2.07
CA ILE A 65 7.27 -1.81 3.19
C ILE A 65 7.19 -1.03 4.51
N GLY A 66 8.10 -0.08 4.74
CA GLY A 66 8.08 0.77 5.93
C GLY A 66 6.75 1.52 6.11
N ALA A 67 6.15 2.01 5.02
CA ALA A 67 4.84 2.66 5.05
C ALA A 67 3.71 1.70 5.45
N GLY A 68 3.73 0.45 4.98
CA GLY A 68 2.77 -0.59 5.39
C GLY A 68 2.85 -0.89 6.89
N PHE A 69 4.07 -0.91 7.45
CA PHE A 69 4.29 -1.11 8.89
C PHE A 69 3.78 0.03 9.79
N SER A 70 3.30 1.15 9.24
CA SER A 70 2.73 2.25 10.03
C SER A 70 1.50 1.82 10.85
N SER A 71 0.80 0.76 10.43
CA SER A 71 -0.33 0.16 11.14
C SER A 71 0.09 -0.92 12.16
N GLY A 72 1.37 -1.32 12.17
CA GLY A 72 1.93 -2.39 13.00
C GLY A 72 1.88 -3.79 12.39
N ALA A 73 1.26 -3.95 11.21
CA ALA A 73 1.26 -5.21 10.47
C ALA A 73 1.38 -4.96 8.96
N PHE A 74 1.98 -5.91 8.25
CA PHE A 74 2.06 -5.92 6.80
C PHE A 74 1.08 -6.96 6.27
N GLU A 75 -0.08 -6.50 5.80
CA GLU A 75 -1.21 -7.35 5.43
C GLU A 75 -1.05 -8.00 4.04
N ASP A 76 -1.77 -9.09 3.78
CA ASP A 76 -1.72 -9.82 2.50
C ASP A 76 -2.07 -8.94 1.28
N SER A 77 -2.96 -7.97 1.45
CA SER A 77 -3.34 -7.00 0.40
C SER A 77 -2.18 -6.05 0.06
N GLU A 78 -1.44 -5.60 1.07
CA GLU A 78 -0.27 -4.73 0.93
C GLU A 78 0.89 -5.50 0.29
N ARG A 79 1.07 -6.77 0.68
CA ARG A 79 2.04 -7.68 0.04
C ARG A 79 1.77 -7.85 -1.44
N LYS A 80 0.53 -8.12 -1.84
CA LYS A 80 0.16 -8.27 -3.26
C LYS A 80 0.46 -7.01 -4.09
N LEU A 81 0.15 -5.84 -3.54
CA LEU A 81 0.46 -4.56 -4.20
C LEU A 81 1.99 -4.42 -4.38
N LEU A 82 2.77 -4.76 -3.35
CA LEU A 82 4.23 -4.68 -3.41
C LEU A 82 4.87 -5.69 -4.36
N GLU A 83 4.35 -6.92 -4.42
CA GLU A 83 4.75 -7.92 -5.42
C GLU A 83 4.52 -7.40 -6.84
N HIS A 84 3.37 -6.76 -7.07
CA HIS A 84 3.07 -6.14 -8.35
C HIS A 84 4.04 -4.98 -8.68
N ILE A 85 4.34 -4.11 -7.72
CA ILE A 85 5.31 -3.03 -7.90
C ILE A 85 6.72 -3.59 -8.18
N CYS A 86 7.13 -4.67 -7.50
CA CYS A 86 8.40 -5.35 -7.77
C CYS A 86 8.47 -5.87 -9.21
N GLN A 87 7.38 -6.45 -9.73
CA GLN A 87 7.29 -6.87 -11.14
C GLN A 87 7.46 -5.68 -12.09
N LEU A 88 6.79 -4.55 -11.81
CA LEU A 88 6.88 -3.35 -12.65
C LEU A 88 8.30 -2.75 -12.65
N LEU A 89 8.98 -2.75 -11.49
CA LEU A 89 10.35 -2.23 -11.35
C LEU A 89 11.44 -3.26 -11.73
N LYS A 90 11.06 -4.52 -11.97
CA LYS A 90 11.95 -5.67 -12.19
C LYS A 90 12.89 -5.94 -11.01
N VAL A 91 12.37 -5.78 -9.80
CA VAL A 91 13.05 -6.14 -8.55
C VAL A 91 12.63 -7.55 -8.17
N ASP A 92 13.58 -8.34 -7.67
CA ASP A 92 13.29 -9.67 -7.14
C ASP A 92 12.34 -9.59 -5.94
N SER A 93 11.25 -10.34 -5.97
CA SER A 93 10.28 -10.41 -4.88
C SER A 93 10.86 -11.01 -3.59
N GLU A 94 11.98 -11.75 -3.66
CA GLU A 94 12.69 -12.25 -2.46
C GLU A 94 13.08 -11.11 -1.50
N TYR A 95 13.37 -9.92 -2.05
CA TYR A 95 13.67 -8.74 -1.22
C TYR A 95 12.50 -8.27 -0.35
N ILE A 96 11.26 -8.62 -0.70
CA ILE A 96 10.10 -8.27 0.13
C ILE A 96 10.23 -8.92 1.50
N GLU A 97 10.61 -10.20 1.56
CA GLU A 97 10.76 -10.93 2.82
C GLU A 97 11.94 -10.40 3.64
N GLU A 98 13.11 -10.21 3.01
CA GLU A 98 14.31 -9.67 3.66
C GLU A 98 14.04 -8.27 4.26
N PHE A 99 13.41 -7.39 3.48
CA PHE A 99 13.11 -6.03 3.93
C PHE A 99 12.01 -5.99 4.98
N THR A 100 11.01 -6.88 4.90
CA THR A 100 9.98 -7.03 5.94
C THR A 100 10.59 -7.45 7.27
N GLU A 101 11.56 -8.36 7.28
CA GLU A 101 12.26 -8.77 8.51
C GLU A 101 13.07 -7.61 9.12
N VAL A 102 13.82 -6.88 8.27
CA VAL A 102 14.59 -5.71 8.72
C VAL A 102 13.65 -4.62 9.27
N MET A 103 12.52 -4.35 8.61
CA MET A 103 11.54 -3.37 9.06
C MET A 103 10.82 -3.78 10.34
N GLY A 104 10.50 -5.06 10.51
CA GLY A 104 9.92 -5.54 11.77
C GLY A 104 10.84 -5.27 12.97
N ARG A 105 12.16 -5.50 12.82
CA ARG A 105 13.15 -5.17 13.86
C ARG A 105 13.25 -3.66 14.10
N LEU A 106 13.27 -2.86 13.04
CA LEU A 106 13.34 -1.40 13.16
C LEU A 106 12.09 -0.81 13.83
N ALA A 107 10.90 -1.33 13.51
CA ALA A 107 9.65 -0.95 14.13
C ALA A 107 9.62 -1.30 15.63
N ALA A 108 10.14 -2.46 16.02
CA ALA A 108 10.26 -2.84 17.42
C ALA A 108 11.18 -1.88 18.20
N VAL A 109 12.35 -1.54 17.66
CA VAL A 109 13.27 -0.57 18.27
C VAL A 109 12.62 0.82 18.36
N ASN A 110 11.94 1.28 17.30
CA ASN A 110 11.24 2.57 17.32
C ASN A 110 10.15 2.61 18.40
N LYS A 111 9.44 1.49 18.60
CA LYS A 111 8.45 1.36 19.66
C LYS A 111 9.11 1.46 21.04
N GLU A 112 10.20 0.74 21.28
CA GLU A 112 10.95 0.82 22.54
C GLU A 112 11.42 2.26 22.84
N VAL A 113 11.92 2.97 21.84
CA VAL A 113 12.31 4.38 21.97
C VAL A 113 11.11 5.27 22.30
N ALA A 114 9.98 5.07 21.62
CA ALA A 114 8.76 5.82 21.87
C ALA A 114 8.22 5.56 23.29
N ASP A 115 8.27 4.32 23.76
CA ASP A 115 7.85 3.96 25.11
C ASP A 115 8.75 4.66 26.15
N LEU A 116 10.08 4.64 25.97
CA LEU A 116 11.05 5.34 26.84
C LEU A 116 10.90 6.87 26.87
N ILE A 117 10.51 7.50 25.75
CA ILE A 117 10.28 8.96 25.70
C ILE A 117 9.01 9.34 26.47
N ASN A 118 8.03 8.45 26.52
CA ASN A 118 6.74 8.68 27.16
C ASN A 118 6.72 8.25 28.64
N GLU A 119 7.80 7.66 29.16
CA GLU A 119 8.08 7.50 30.60
C GLU A 119 8.42 8.84 31.27
#